data_AF-A0A822ACG5-F1
#
_entry.id   AF-A0A822ACG5-F1
#
_cell.length_a   1.000
_cell.length_b   1.000
_cell.length_c   1.000
_cell.angle_alpha   90.00
_cell.angle_beta   90.00
_cell.angle_gamma   90.00
#
_symmetry.space_group_name_H-M   'P 1'
#
loop_
_entity.id
_entity.type
_entity.pdbx_description
1 polymer ?
#
loop_
_entity_poly.entity_id
_entity_poly.type
_entity_poly.pdbx_seq_one_letter_code
_entity_poly.pdbx_strand_id
1 'polypeptide(L)'
;MKQPTIEQSLTIHKDLTADQSTAIKDLIARWICTDIRPFGSLYGNIDVDNILRSRNTISNHIYKLADVSRQQIKLILQEPYESGCLSISPDFWSDKYRQISYLGVTATFTDFNYHYHTIDLLCRPFGRPDKSSTNVLTVYFSFISKNTLSSF
;
A
#
# COMPACT_ATOMS: atom_id res chain seq x y z
N MET A 1 -3.84 -21.91 17.56
CA MET A 1 -4.32 -20.82 16.67
C MET A 1 -3.26 -20.62 15.61
N LYS A 2 -3.59 -20.70 14.32
CA LYS A 2 -2.64 -20.62 13.20
C LYS A 2 -2.48 -19.15 12.78
N GLN A 3 -1.27 -18.60 12.84
CA GLN A 3 -0.94 -17.27 12.33
C GLN A 3 -0.87 -17.27 10.80
N PRO A 4 -1.23 -16.17 10.11
CA PRO A 4 -1.02 -16.03 8.68
C PRO A 4 0.41 -15.55 8.41
N THR A 5 1.18 -16.34 7.67
CA THR A 5 2.49 -15.98 7.13
C THR A 5 2.30 -14.89 6.07
N ILE A 6 2.90 -13.72 6.26
CA ILE A 6 2.93 -12.65 5.26
C ILE A 6 4.10 -12.96 4.31
N GLU A 7 3.78 -13.32 3.07
CA GLU A 7 4.77 -13.58 2.03
C GLU A 7 5.45 -12.28 1.60
N GLN A 8 6.78 -12.24 1.71
CA GLN A 8 7.63 -11.18 1.18
C GLN A 8 7.56 -11.20 -0.35
N SER A 9 7.04 -10.15 -0.97
CA SER A 9 7.06 -10.00 -2.43
C SER A 9 8.46 -9.59 -2.91
N LEU A 10 9.27 -10.60 -3.26
CA LEU A 10 10.56 -10.45 -3.93
C LEU A 10 10.32 -10.16 -5.42
N THR A 11 10.42 -8.90 -5.85
CA THR A 11 10.30 -8.54 -7.27
C THR A 11 11.59 -8.87 -8.01
N ILE A 12 11.71 -10.12 -8.45
CA ILE A 12 12.78 -10.56 -9.35
C ILE A 12 12.35 -10.21 -10.78
N HIS A 13 12.97 -9.19 -11.38
CA HIS A 13 12.86 -8.96 -12.82
C HIS A 13 13.69 -10.04 -13.55
N LYS A 14 13.07 -11.19 -13.82
CA LYS A 14 13.57 -12.14 -14.82
C LYS A 14 13.07 -11.70 -16.19
N ASP A 15 13.99 -11.49 -17.12
CA ASP A 15 13.65 -11.34 -18.53
C ASP A 15 12.95 -12.61 -18.99
N LEU A 16 11.67 -12.46 -19.34
CA LEU A 16 10.84 -13.57 -19.81
C LEU A 16 11.33 -13.99 -21.19
N THR A 17 11.55 -15.29 -21.39
CA THR A 17 11.79 -15.82 -22.73
C THR A 17 10.54 -15.63 -23.59
N ALA A 18 10.70 -15.61 -24.93
CA ALA A 18 9.58 -15.46 -25.85
C ALA A 18 8.47 -16.51 -25.61
N ASP A 19 8.86 -17.73 -25.25
CA ASP A 19 7.95 -18.83 -24.94
C ASP A 19 7.18 -18.59 -23.62
N GLN A 20 7.85 -18.06 -22.58
CA GLN A 20 7.20 -17.71 -21.32
C GLN A 20 6.24 -16.52 -21.50
N SER A 21 6.62 -15.52 -22.30
CA SER A 21 5.75 -14.39 -22.62
C SER A 21 4.50 -14.85 -23.37
N THR A 22 4.67 -15.77 -24.33
CA THR A 22 3.55 -16.35 -25.10
C THR A 22 2.66 -17.20 -24.20
N ALA A 23 3.24 -18.03 -23.33
CA ALA A 23 2.49 -18.83 -22.35
C ALA A 23 1.69 -17.95 -21.38
N ILE A 24 2.27 -16.86 -20.86
CA ILE A 24 1.57 -15.92 -19.98
C ILE A 24 0.45 -15.20 -20.73
N LYS A 25 0.70 -14.75 -21.96
CA LYS A 25 -0.34 -14.12 -22.80
C LYS A 25 -1.49 -15.07 -23.06
N ASP A 26 -1.20 -16.33 -23.37
CA ASP A 26 -2.21 -17.38 -23.56
C ASP A 26 -2.96 -17.68 -22.26
N LEU A 27 -2.28 -17.63 -21.11
CA LEU A 27 -2.90 -17.86 -19.80
C LEU A 27 -3.81 -16.70 -19.39
N ILE A 28 -3.42 -15.45 -19.66
CA ILE A 28 -4.25 -14.25 -19.47
C ILE A 28 -5.41 -14.25 -20.47
N ALA A 29 -5.16 -14.54 -21.74
CA ALA A 29 -6.21 -14.63 -22.76
C ALA A 29 -7.21 -15.74 -22.43
N ARG A 30 -6.72 -16.87 -21.93
CA ARG A 30 -7.54 -17.97 -21.42
C ARG A 30 -8.33 -17.50 -20.21
N TRP A 31 -7.71 -16.92 -19.18
CA TRP A 31 -8.41 -16.34 -18.02
C TRP A 31 -9.52 -15.35 -18.43
N ILE A 32 -9.24 -14.41 -19.33
CA ILE A 32 -10.24 -13.47 -19.87
C ILE A 32 -11.34 -14.23 -20.64
N CYS A 33 -11.00 -15.22 -21.45
CA CYS A 33 -11.96 -15.93 -22.30
C CYS A 33 -12.70 -17.08 -21.61
N THR A 34 -12.17 -17.64 -20.52
CA THR A 34 -12.69 -18.81 -19.80
C THR A 34 -13.16 -18.51 -18.40
N ASP A 35 -12.80 -17.39 -17.76
CA ASP A 35 -13.33 -17.00 -16.45
C ASP A 35 -14.33 -15.84 -16.54
N ILE A 36 -14.28 -15.01 -17.59
CA ILE A 36 -15.34 -14.00 -17.84
C ILE A 36 -16.52 -14.61 -18.62
N ARG A 37 -16.30 -15.61 -19.48
CA ARG A 37 -17.38 -16.25 -20.27
C ARG A 37 -18.24 -17.35 -19.57
N PRO A 38 -17.81 -18.11 -18.54
CA PRO A 38 -18.63 -19.18 -17.97
C PRO A 38 -19.63 -18.64 -16.95
N PHE A 39 -19.57 -17.36 -16.59
CA PHE A 39 -20.64 -16.69 -15.84
C PHE A 39 -21.99 -16.85 -16.57
N GLY A 40 -21.96 -16.80 -17.91
CA GLY A 40 -23.11 -17.02 -18.78
C GLY A 40 -23.77 -18.40 -18.62
N SER A 41 -22.98 -19.46 -18.44
CA SER A 41 -23.50 -20.84 -18.34
C SER A 41 -23.85 -21.27 -16.92
N LEU A 42 -23.20 -20.71 -15.90
CA LEU A 42 -23.47 -21.00 -14.49
C LEU A 42 -24.57 -20.13 -13.87
N TYR A 43 -24.77 -18.91 -14.36
CA TYR A 43 -25.66 -17.93 -13.74
C TYR A 43 -26.59 -17.23 -14.75
N GLY A 44 -26.62 -17.66 -16.01
CA GLY A 44 -27.41 -17.03 -17.07
C GLY A 44 -26.79 -15.74 -17.59
N ASN A 45 -27.58 -14.93 -18.31
CA ASN A 45 -27.13 -13.69 -18.93
C ASN A 45 -26.84 -12.63 -17.85
N ILE A 46 -25.66 -12.67 -17.24
CA ILE A 46 -25.23 -11.67 -16.26
C ILE A 46 -24.68 -10.45 -17.02
N ASP A 47 -25.25 -9.29 -16.72
CA ASP A 47 -24.71 -8.00 -17.15
C ASP A 47 -23.27 -7.82 -16.63
N VAL A 48 -22.34 -7.43 -17.51
CA VAL A 48 -20.91 -7.25 -17.19
C VAL A 48 -20.72 -6.27 -16.04
N ASP A 49 -21.62 -5.29 -15.91
CA ASP A 49 -21.64 -4.30 -14.82
C ASP A 49 -21.94 -4.91 -13.44
N ASN A 50 -22.52 -6.11 -13.38
CA ASN A 50 -22.73 -6.86 -12.13
C ASN A 50 -21.53 -7.75 -11.73
N ILE A 51 -20.60 -8.00 -12.65
CA ILE A 51 -19.40 -8.82 -12.40
C ILE A 51 -18.21 -7.91 -12.09
N LEU A 52 -18.00 -6.89 -12.93
CA LEU A 52 -16.91 -5.95 -12.77
C LEU A 52 -17.39 -4.74 -11.98
N ARG A 53 -16.84 -4.59 -10.77
CA ARG A 53 -17.11 -3.43 -9.94
C ARG A 53 -16.66 -2.16 -10.65
N SER A 54 -17.52 -1.15 -10.65
CA SER A 54 -17.16 0.17 -11.17
C SER A 54 -15.90 0.72 -10.49
N ARG A 55 -15.17 1.60 -11.19
CA ARG A 55 -14.00 2.30 -10.63
C ARG A 55 -14.28 2.95 -9.28
N ASN A 56 -15.46 3.54 -9.13
CA ASN A 56 -15.88 4.18 -7.88
C ASN A 56 -16.08 3.15 -6.76
N THR A 57 -16.67 1.99 -7.08
CA THR A 57 -16.84 0.90 -6.12
C THR A 57 -15.50 0.34 -5.66
N ILE A 58 -14.54 0.16 -6.57
CA ILE A 58 -13.18 -0.27 -6.25
C ILE A 58 -12.49 0.77 -5.36
N SER A 59 -12.54 2.04 -5.75
CA SER A 59 -11.95 3.15 -4.98
C SER A 59 -12.51 3.21 -3.55
N ASN A 60 -13.84 3.20 -3.40
CA ASN A 60 -14.50 3.21 -2.10
C ASN A 60 -14.14 1.98 -1.25
N HIS A 61 -14.00 0.82 -1.89
CA HIS A 61 -13.58 -0.40 -1.19
C HIS A 61 -12.12 -0.30 -0.71
N ILE A 62 -11.21 0.21 -1.55
CA ILE A 62 -9.81 0.47 -1.16
C ILE A 62 -9.74 1.45 0.00
N TYR A 63 -10.53 2.53 -0.01
CA TYR A 63 -10.57 3.46 1.13
C TYR A 63 -11.02 2.79 2.42
N LYS A 64 -12.08 1.97 2.37
CA LYS A 64 -12.54 1.20 3.54
C LYS A 64 -11.46 0.25 4.06
N LEU A 65 -10.78 -0.47 3.16
CA LEU A 65 -9.67 -1.36 3.53
C LEU A 65 -8.52 -0.56 4.16
N ALA A 66 -8.16 0.58 3.57
CA ALA A 66 -7.12 1.45 4.11
C ALA A 66 -7.47 1.96 5.52
N ASP A 67 -8.73 2.30 5.79
CA ASP A 67 -9.17 2.71 7.12
C ASP A 67 -9.04 1.58 8.14
N VAL A 68 -9.44 0.35 7.79
CA VAL A 68 -9.25 -0.83 8.64
C VAL A 68 -7.77 -1.05 8.93
N SER A 69 -6.92 -1.01 7.90
CA SER A 69 -5.47 -1.16 8.07
C SER A 69 -4.86 -0.05 8.92
N ARG A 70 -5.32 1.21 8.79
CA ARG A 70 -4.87 2.31 9.65
C ARG A 70 -5.19 2.05 11.11
N GLN A 71 -6.38 1.54 11.43
CA GLN A 71 -6.74 1.19 12.80
C GLN A 71 -5.86 0.07 13.35
N GLN A 72 -5.56 -0.95 12.53
CA GLN A 72 -4.64 -2.02 12.93
C GLN A 72 -3.23 -1.50 13.18
N ILE A 73 -2.71 -0.64 12.29
CA ILE A 73 -1.39 -0.01 12.46
C ILE A 73 -1.36 0.84 13.73
N LYS A 74 -2.41 1.60 14.03
CA LYS A 74 -2.51 2.36 15.29
C LYS A 74 -2.38 1.46 16.51
N LEU A 75 -3.10 0.34 16.55
CA LEU A 75 -3.03 -0.62 17.64
C LEU A 75 -1.63 -1.24 17.77
N ILE A 76 -0.99 -1.57 16.65
CA ILE A 76 0.36 -2.15 16.63
C ILE A 76 1.41 -1.14 17.15
N LEU A 77 1.27 0.13 16.77
CA LEU A 77 2.24 1.17 17.13
C LEU A 77 2.02 1.77 18.52
N GLN A 78 0.89 1.48 19.17
CA GLN A 78 0.57 2.02 20.49
C GLN A 78 1.59 1.60 21.55
N GLU A 79 1.83 0.29 21.69
CA GLU A 79 2.77 -0.21 22.69
C GLU A 79 4.20 0.28 22.43
N PRO A 80 4.77 0.19 21.21
CA PRO A 80 6.11 0.72 20.92
C PRO A 80 6.24 2.22 21.18
N TYR A 81 5.16 2.99 20.98
CA TYR A 81 5.14 4.41 21.29
C TYR A 81 5.18 4.65 22.80
N GLU A 82 4.33 3.95 23.57
CA GLU A 82 4.27 4.06 25.03
C GLU A 82 5.56 3.58 25.72
N SER A 83 6.22 2.55 25.17
CA SER A 83 7.50 2.04 25.67
C SER A 83 8.73 2.83 25.18
N GLY A 84 8.54 3.85 24.34
CA GLY A 84 9.63 4.67 23.79
C GLY A 84 10.56 3.92 22.83
N CYS A 85 10.10 2.79 22.31
CA CYS A 85 10.85 1.92 21.39
C CYS A 85 10.48 2.15 19.91
N LEU A 86 9.60 3.11 19.64
CA LEU A 86 9.22 3.54 18.30
C LEU A 86 10.18 4.58 17.73
N SER A 87 10.77 4.28 16.57
CA SER A 87 11.56 5.22 15.77
C SER A 87 10.79 5.62 14.51
N ILE A 88 10.83 6.90 14.16
CA ILE A 88 10.21 7.44 12.95
C ILE A 88 11.31 7.97 12.03
N SER A 89 11.37 7.43 10.82
CA SER A 89 12.36 7.77 9.81
C SER A 89 11.68 8.45 8.61
N PRO A 90 11.80 9.78 8.46
CA PRO A 90 11.38 10.46 7.24
C PRO A 90 12.40 10.19 6.12
N ASP A 91 11.92 9.84 4.93
CA ASP A 91 12.73 9.63 3.74
C ASP A 91 12.33 10.60 2.63
N PHE A 92 13.33 11.14 1.92
CA PHE A 92 13.15 12.06 0.81
C PHE A 92 13.87 11.56 -0.43
N TRP A 93 13.11 11.40 -1.51
CA TRP A 93 13.68 11.12 -2.82
C TRP A 93 13.03 11.98 -3.89
N SER A 94 13.70 12.07 -5.04
CA SER A 94 13.22 12.85 -6.17
C SER A 94 13.15 11.98 -7.41
N ASP A 95 11.98 11.93 -8.01
CA ASP A 95 11.78 11.35 -9.33
C ASP A 95 12.14 12.42 -10.37
N LYS A 96 13.33 12.29 -10.96
CA LYS A 96 13.84 13.21 -11.99
C LYS A 96 13.05 13.13 -13.29
N TYR A 97 12.39 12.02 -13.59
CA TYR A 97 11.59 11.90 -14.80
C TYR A 97 10.28 12.67 -14.65
N ARG A 98 9.59 12.49 -13.53
CA ARG A 98 8.33 13.18 -13.25
C ARG A 98 8.51 14.60 -12.71
N GLN A 99 9.74 14.99 -12.36
CA GLN A 99 10.05 16.27 -11.70
C GLN A 99 9.27 16.43 -10.38
N ILE A 100 9.03 15.32 -9.68
CA ILE A 100 8.31 15.29 -8.40
C ILE A 100 9.27 14.83 -7.32
N SER A 101 9.20 15.48 -6.16
CA SER A 101 9.87 14.99 -4.95
C SER A 101 8.84 14.31 -4.07
N TYR A 102 9.25 13.27 -3.36
CA TYR A 102 8.38 12.52 -2.47
C TYR A 102 8.94 12.59 -1.06
N LEU A 103 8.01 12.60 -0.11
CA LEU A 103 8.28 12.37 1.30
C LEU A 103 7.65 11.02 1.67
N GLY A 104 8.49 10.10 2.12
CA GLY A 104 8.10 8.88 2.82
C GLY A 104 8.26 9.06 4.32
N VAL A 105 7.47 8.32 5.11
CA VAL A 105 7.71 8.18 6.54
C VAL A 105 7.52 6.72 6.91
N THR A 106 8.54 6.14 7.55
CA THR A 106 8.52 4.76 8.00
C THR A 106 8.67 4.71 9.52
N ALA A 107 7.81 3.95 10.18
CA ALA A 107 7.91 3.59 11.58
C ALA A 107 8.73 2.31 11.73
N THR A 108 9.66 2.29 12.67
CA THR A 108 10.44 1.10 12.98
C THR A 108 10.47 0.84 14.48
N PHE A 109 10.35 -0.42 14.88
CA PHE A 109 10.38 -0.84 16.27
C PHE A 109 10.79 -2.31 16.37
N THR A 110 11.22 -2.74 17.55
CA THR A 110 11.51 -4.14 17.84
C THR A 110 10.49 -4.65 18.85
N ASP A 111 9.87 -5.79 18.57
CA ASP A 111 8.89 -6.38 19.50
C ASP A 111 9.54 -7.18 20.64
N PHE A 112 8.72 -7.67 21.57
CA PHE A 112 9.16 -8.50 22.70
C PHE A 112 9.80 -9.83 22.28
N ASN A 113 9.57 -10.29 21.05
CA ASN A 113 10.20 -11.49 20.49
C ASN A 113 11.49 -11.16 19.73
N TYR A 114 12.01 -9.94 19.88
CA TYR A 114 13.20 -9.44 19.17
C TYR A 114 13.05 -9.40 17.65
N HIS A 115 11.83 -9.33 17.12
CA HIS A 115 11.62 -9.11 15.70
C HIS A 115 11.65 -7.62 15.39
N TYR A 116 12.43 -7.25 14.38
CA TYR A 116 12.48 -5.90 13.84
C TYR A 116 11.34 -5.70 12.85
N HIS A 117 10.51 -4.68 13.10
CA HIS A 117 9.37 -4.31 12.28
C HIS A 117 9.60 -2.98 11.58
N THR A 118 9.16 -2.90 10.32
CA THR A 118 9.17 -1.67 9.52
C THR A 118 7.80 -1.47 8.90
N ILE A 119 7.19 -0.31 9.13
CA ILE A 119 5.85 0.01 8.63
C ILE A 119 5.91 1.35 7.91
N ASP A 120 5.61 1.35 6.61
CA ASP A 120 5.46 2.57 5.83
C ASP A 120 4.15 3.27 6.19
N LEU A 121 4.25 4.44 6.82
CA LEU A 121 3.10 5.22 7.27
C LEU A 121 2.53 6.09 6.15
N LEU A 122 3.41 6.62 5.29
CA LEU A 122 3.01 7.46 4.18
C LEU A 122 4.06 7.50 3.07
N CYS A 123 3.59 7.78 1.87
CA CYS A 123 4.38 8.21 0.74
C CYS A 123 3.55 9.26 -0.02
N ARG A 124 4.04 10.50 -0.10
CA ARG A 124 3.30 11.57 -0.79
C ARG A 124 4.21 12.47 -1.61
N PRO A 125 3.71 13.02 -2.72
CA PRO A 125 4.36 14.12 -3.40
C PRO A 125 4.59 15.29 -2.42
N PHE A 126 5.82 15.78 -2.39
CA PHE A 126 6.22 16.96 -1.65
C PHE A 126 5.86 18.19 -2.47
N GLY A 127 4.71 18.79 -2.14
CA GLY A 127 4.13 19.90 -2.91
C GLY A 127 4.76 21.27 -2.65
N ARG A 128 5.90 21.36 -1.94
CA ARG A 128 6.57 22.64 -1.71
C ARG A 128 7.63 22.89 -2.78
N PRO A 129 7.72 24.11 -3.32
CA PRO A 129 8.66 24.44 -4.39
C PRO A 129 10.11 24.37 -3.93
N ASP A 130 10.39 24.77 -2.69
CA ASP A 130 11.70 24.65 -2.07
C ASP A 130 11.75 23.50 -1.06
N LYS A 131 12.77 22.66 -1.18
CA LYS A 131 13.06 21.54 -0.26
C LYS A 131 13.89 22.00 0.94
N SER A 132 13.61 23.21 1.43
CA SER A 132 14.27 23.73 2.61
C SER A 132 13.93 22.86 3.83
N SER A 133 14.85 22.79 4.79
CA SER A 133 14.66 22.08 6.06
C SER A 133 13.39 22.55 6.79
N THR A 134 13.08 23.85 6.72
CA THR A 134 11.88 24.45 7.30
C THR A 134 10.59 23.88 6.70
N ASN A 135 10.55 23.70 5.38
CA ASN A 135 9.38 23.13 4.71
C ASN A 135 9.20 21.65 5.00
N VAL A 136 10.31 20.91 5.06
CA VAL A 136 10.30 19.49 5.47
C VAL A 136 9.71 19.35 6.87
N LEU A 137 10.20 20.15 7.82
CA LEU A 137 9.69 20.18 9.20
C LEU A 137 8.22 20.57 9.26
N THR A 138 7.78 21.58 8.51
CA THR A 138 6.37 22.00 8.48
C THR A 138 5.45 20.90 8.00
N VAL A 139 5.87 20.17 6.96
CA VAL A 139 5.13 19.04 6.39
C VAL A 139 5.08 17.87 7.38
N TYR A 140 6.17 17.63 8.12
CA TYR A 140 6.23 16.67 9.22
C TYR A 140 5.32 17.04 10.39
N PHE A 141 5.38 18.27 10.89
CA PHE A 141 4.53 18.74 11.99
C PHE A 141 3.05 18.78 11.62
N SER A 142 2.71 19.15 10.38
CA SER A 142 1.32 19.09 9.89
C SER A 142 0.74 17.68 9.87
N PHE A 143 1.60 16.66 9.78
CA PHE A 143 1.19 15.26 9.84
C PHE A 143 0.98 14.84 11.30
N ILE A 144 1.90 15.19 12.20
CA ILE A 144 1.73 14.92 13.63
C ILE A 144 0.43 15.56 14.14
N SER A 145 0.19 16.84 13.83
CA SER A 145 -0.97 17.59 14.33
C SER A 145 -2.32 17.06 13.82
N LYS A 146 -2.39 16.60 12.56
CA LYS A 146 -3.61 15.97 12.02
C LYS A 146 -3.92 14.62 12.68
N ASN A 147 -2.89 13.90 13.12
CA ASN A 147 -3.07 12.61 13.79
C ASN A 147 -3.29 12.75 15.31
N THR A 148 -2.84 13.84 15.94
CA THR A 148 -3.12 14.12 17.36
C THR A 148 -4.50 14.72 17.61
N LEU A 149 -5.07 15.45 16.64
CA LEU A 149 -6.44 15.99 16.73
C LEU A 149 -7.55 14.96 16.48
N SER A 150 -7.18 13.73 16.10
CA SER A 150 -8.09 12.57 16.04
C SER A 150 -7.79 11.56 17.14
N SER A 151 -7.57 12.10 18.34
CA SER A 151 -7.53 11.44 19.67
C SER A 151 -6.65 10.20 19.80
N PHE A 152 -5.59 10.35 20.62
CA PHE A 152 -5.22 9.32 21.59
C PHE A 152 -6.38 9.09 22.56
#